data_AF-M1MG35-F1
#
_entry.id   AF-M1MG35-F1
#
_cell.length_a   1.000
_cell.length_b   1.000
_cell.length_c   1.000
_cell.angle_alpha   90.00
_cell.angle_beta   90.00
_cell.angle_gamma   90.00
#
_symmetry.space_group_name_H-M   'P 1'
#
loop_
_entity.id
_entity.type
_entity.pdbx_description
1 polymer ?
#
loop_
_entity_poly.entity_id
_entity_poly.type
_entity_poly.pdbx_seq_one_letter_code
_entity_poly.pdbx_strand_id
1 'polypeptide(L)'
;MNKTNIKCPCCCSDKLYKFGLNKQANQKYQCKQCKRQFALGDGDGLPKMNYPKCPKCGKCTYLHHSYKHYNRYKCNNIIVKHHTLNIDEASSEAVTGSLSMKGMRFPLHVILTALILHFFNNSSTRAISQFLMINSGIKVSHVTIANWTNKFAPFFKQKADRFTTNLNLLSDYWHADETVVFINGQKYYLWLAIDSETRFVLAFHLTKSRSSNSAYTLINSAKACGEPTYFITDRLPSYNEAVATVLPNTEHVPVEPMSSDTNNNLIESFNKTFKAWYKAKKGFNSFEKANNLIYLFIVHYNFIRSHGSLNNCTPAEVASDSLNKNSWLTSA
;
A
#
# COMPACT_ATOMS: atom_id res chain seq x y z
N MET A 1 -3.41 16.54 -60.84
CA MET A 1 -2.20 16.03 -60.14
C MET A 1 -2.31 16.34 -58.66
N ASN A 2 -2.47 15.31 -57.82
CA ASN A 2 -2.73 15.42 -56.38
C ASN A 2 -1.57 16.13 -55.65
N LYS A 3 -1.82 17.32 -55.09
CA LYS A 3 -0.92 17.94 -54.12
C LYS A 3 -0.98 17.11 -52.83
N THR A 4 0.02 16.27 -52.59
CA THR A 4 0.21 15.63 -51.29
C THR A 4 0.36 16.73 -50.23
N ASN A 5 -0.60 16.79 -49.30
CA ASN A 5 -0.68 17.82 -48.27
C ASN A 5 0.28 17.48 -47.13
N ILE A 6 1.57 17.70 -47.35
CA ILE A 6 2.64 17.30 -46.43
C ILE A 6 2.71 18.30 -45.28
N LYS A 7 2.50 17.82 -44.04
CA LYS A 7 2.57 18.60 -42.80
C LYS A 7 3.67 18.08 -41.89
N CYS A 8 4.22 18.97 -41.06
CA CYS A 8 5.21 18.58 -40.06
C CYS A 8 4.58 17.61 -39.05
N PRO A 9 5.17 16.41 -38.82
CA PRO A 9 4.62 15.44 -37.86
C PRO A 9 4.73 15.89 -36.40
N CYS A 10 5.56 16.90 -36.11
CA CYS A 10 5.80 17.38 -34.75
C CYS A 10 4.91 18.56 -34.34
N CYS A 11 4.56 19.46 -35.26
CA CYS A 11 3.78 20.67 -34.96
C CYS A 11 2.62 20.92 -35.93
N CYS A 12 2.35 19.99 -36.85
CA CYS A 12 1.28 20.07 -37.87
C CYS A 12 1.37 21.26 -38.83
N SER A 13 2.46 22.05 -38.80
CA SER A 13 2.68 23.16 -39.72
C SER A 13 2.86 22.68 -41.16
N ASP A 14 2.26 23.41 -42.08
CA ASP A 14 2.41 23.32 -43.54
C ASP A 14 3.65 24.07 -44.07
N LYS A 15 4.28 24.90 -43.23
CA LYS A 15 5.47 25.68 -43.58
C LYS A 15 6.73 24.80 -43.55
N LEU A 16 6.99 24.13 -44.66
CA LEU A 16 8.11 23.21 -44.86
C LEU A 16 9.05 23.71 -45.97
N TYR A 17 10.33 23.31 -45.93
CA TYR A 17 11.21 23.38 -47.10
C TYR A 17 11.94 22.06 -47.30
N LYS A 18 12.33 21.78 -48.54
CA LYS A 18 13.08 20.57 -48.92
C LYS A 18 14.49 20.65 -48.33
N PHE A 19 14.91 19.62 -47.61
CA PHE A 19 16.18 19.56 -46.89
C PHE A 19 16.96 18.30 -47.29
N GLY A 20 17.46 18.26 -48.54
CA GLY A 20 18.22 17.13 -49.07
C GLY A 20 17.43 15.81 -49.12
N LEU A 21 18.15 14.70 -49.28
CA LEU A 21 17.60 13.35 -49.33
C LEU A 21 18.02 12.54 -48.09
N ASN A 22 17.26 11.51 -47.73
CA ASN A 22 17.67 10.54 -46.72
C ASN A 22 18.58 9.45 -47.34
N LYS A 23 19.00 8.47 -46.52
CA LYS A 23 19.88 7.38 -46.96
C LYS A 23 19.22 6.45 -48.00
N GLN A 24 17.89 6.37 -48.02
CA GLN A 24 17.12 5.65 -49.04
C GLN A 24 16.73 6.55 -50.23
N ALA A 25 17.38 7.71 -50.41
CA ALA A 25 17.09 8.69 -51.46
C ALA A 25 15.67 9.31 -51.44
N ASN A 26 14.93 9.18 -50.33
CA ASN A 26 13.64 9.86 -50.14
C ASN A 26 13.84 11.34 -49.79
N GLN A 27 12.92 12.19 -50.24
CA GLN A 27 12.93 13.62 -49.95
C GLN A 27 12.77 13.89 -48.45
N LYS A 28 13.77 14.55 -47.85
CA LYS A 28 13.66 15.12 -46.49
C LYS A 28 13.03 16.51 -46.54
N TYR A 29 12.26 16.83 -45.53
CA TYR A 29 11.63 18.13 -45.29
C TYR A 29 12.09 18.65 -43.93
N GLN A 30 12.31 19.96 -43.82
CA GLN A 30 12.53 20.64 -42.56
C GLN A 30 11.41 21.64 -42.27
N CYS A 31 10.85 21.58 -41.06
CA CYS A 31 9.82 22.51 -40.64
C CYS A 31 10.39 23.88 -40.29
N LYS A 32 9.80 24.97 -40.82
CA LYS A 32 10.25 26.34 -40.52
C LYS A 32 9.98 26.74 -39.07
N GLN A 33 8.95 26.18 -38.44
CA GLN A 33 8.55 26.52 -37.06
C GLN A 33 9.36 25.76 -36.00
N CYS A 34 9.42 24.43 -36.08
CA CYS A 34 10.09 23.62 -35.05
C CYS A 34 11.47 23.09 -35.47
N LYS A 35 11.94 23.42 -36.68
CA LYS A 35 13.23 22.98 -37.26
C LYS A 35 13.43 21.47 -37.38
N ARG A 36 12.41 20.64 -37.06
CA ARG A 36 12.40 19.18 -37.20
C ARG A 36 12.59 18.79 -38.67
N GLN A 37 13.48 17.83 -38.92
CA GLN A 37 13.68 17.17 -40.21
C GLN A 37 12.96 15.82 -40.24
N PHE A 38 12.33 15.47 -41.36
CA PHE A 38 11.63 14.19 -41.57
C PHE A 38 11.57 13.82 -43.05
N ALA A 39 11.43 12.54 -43.40
CA ALA A 39 11.18 12.06 -44.76
C ALA A 39 9.85 11.31 -44.82
N LEU A 40 9.24 11.23 -46.01
CA LEU A 40 8.02 10.46 -46.25
C LEU A 40 8.41 9.04 -46.68
N GLY A 41 7.80 8.02 -46.09
CA GLY A 41 8.04 6.61 -46.46
C GLY A 41 9.14 5.90 -45.67
N ASP A 42 9.80 6.57 -44.70
CA ASP A 42 10.49 5.85 -43.64
C ASP A 42 9.40 5.24 -42.75
N GLY A 43 9.28 3.91 -42.77
CA GLY A 43 8.21 3.13 -42.14
C GLY A 43 7.84 3.66 -40.76
N ASP A 44 6.53 3.77 -40.55
CA ASP A 44 5.85 4.07 -39.30
C ASP A 44 6.56 5.13 -38.47
N GLY A 45 6.10 6.38 -38.61
CA GLY A 45 6.45 7.43 -37.68
C GLY A 45 6.43 6.86 -36.28
N LEU A 46 7.61 6.87 -35.62
CA LEU A 46 7.79 6.49 -34.22
C LEU A 46 6.48 6.80 -33.48
N PRO A 47 5.89 5.83 -32.75
CA PRO A 47 4.55 5.94 -32.20
C PRO A 47 4.34 7.36 -31.71
N LYS A 48 3.25 8.03 -32.11
CA LYS A 48 2.94 9.38 -31.60
C LYS A 48 2.95 9.29 -30.08
N MET A 49 4.09 9.60 -29.49
CA MET A 49 4.28 9.50 -28.07
C MET A 49 3.43 10.62 -27.50
N ASN A 50 2.34 10.25 -26.83
CA ASN A 50 1.33 11.18 -26.35
C ASN A 50 1.86 11.86 -25.08
N TYR A 51 2.97 12.58 -25.23
CA TYR A 51 3.65 13.25 -24.14
C TYR A 51 2.85 14.47 -23.71
N PRO A 52 2.79 14.72 -22.40
CA PRO A 52 2.06 15.84 -21.84
C PRO A 52 2.63 17.17 -22.36
N LYS A 53 1.76 18.17 -22.54
CA LYS A 53 2.19 19.52 -22.92
C LYS A 53 2.79 20.23 -21.72
N CYS A 54 3.75 21.11 -21.97
CA CYS A 54 4.36 21.93 -20.93
C CYS A 54 3.29 22.87 -20.33
N PRO A 55 3.09 22.89 -19.00
CA PRO A 55 2.07 23.74 -18.37
C PRO A 55 2.39 25.23 -18.49
N LYS A 56 3.67 25.61 -18.67
CA LYS A 56 4.08 27.03 -18.76
C LYS A 56 3.99 27.59 -20.17
N CYS A 57 4.39 26.83 -21.18
CA CYS A 57 4.53 27.35 -22.56
C CYS A 57 3.68 26.61 -23.59
N GLY A 58 2.94 25.57 -23.21
CA GLY A 58 2.06 24.79 -24.09
C GLY A 58 2.78 23.93 -25.14
N LYS A 59 4.11 23.99 -25.21
CA LYS A 59 4.92 23.22 -26.18
C LYS A 59 5.01 21.74 -25.79
N CYS A 60 5.30 20.89 -26.76
CA CYS A 60 5.55 19.47 -26.53
C CYS A 60 6.74 19.29 -25.57
N THR A 61 6.57 18.37 -24.62
CA THR A 61 7.67 17.90 -23.77
C THR A 61 8.34 16.68 -24.42
N TYR A 62 9.49 16.28 -23.89
CA TYR A 62 10.10 14.98 -24.19
C TYR A 62 10.34 14.21 -22.89
N LEU A 63 10.28 12.87 -22.96
CA LEU A 63 10.65 12.02 -21.84
C LEU A 63 12.11 12.23 -21.49
N HIS A 64 12.39 12.73 -20.30
CA HIS A 64 13.72 12.95 -19.77
C HIS A 64 14.20 11.73 -18.99
N HIS A 65 13.36 11.21 -18.08
CA HIS A 65 13.63 10.00 -17.31
C HIS A 65 12.32 9.23 -17.11
N SER A 66 12.41 7.90 -17.22
CA SER A 66 11.32 6.99 -16.86
C SER A 66 11.64 6.35 -15.51
N TYR A 67 10.71 6.45 -14.56
CA TYR A 67 10.77 5.73 -13.30
C TYR A 67 9.53 4.82 -13.21
N LYS A 68 9.57 3.85 -12.29
CA LYS A 68 8.48 2.87 -12.14
C LYS A 68 7.10 3.52 -11.95
N HIS A 69 7.02 4.56 -11.11
CA HIS A 69 5.75 5.21 -10.72
C HIS A 69 5.53 6.60 -11.31
N TYR A 70 6.52 7.16 -12.02
CA TYR A 70 6.36 8.43 -12.70
C TYR A 70 7.40 8.63 -13.79
N ASN A 71 7.02 9.40 -14.80
CA ASN A 71 7.89 9.86 -15.86
C ASN A 71 8.20 11.34 -15.67
N ARG A 72 9.47 11.73 -15.81
CA ARG A 72 9.86 13.13 -15.89
C ARG A 72 9.88 13.54 -17.35
N TYR A 73 9.03 14.48 -17.70
CA TYR A 73 8.98 15.13 -18.99
C TYR A 73 9.65 16.50 -18.91
N LYS A 74 10.48 16.86 -19.89
CA LYS A 74 11.22 18.12 -19.88
C LYS A 74 10.83 19.01 -21.06
N CYS A 75 10.77 20.32 -20.81
CA CYS A 75 10.64 21.38 -21.80
C CYS A 75 11.61 22.51 -21.42
N ASN A 76 12.72 22.64 -22.15
CA ASN A 76 13.83 23.53 -21.78
C ASN A 76 14.26 23.30 -20.32
N ASN A 77 14.12 24.30 -19.44
CA ASN A 77 14.47 24.20 -18.01
C ASN A 77 13.31 23.73 -17.11
N ILE A 78 12.16 23.38 -17.69
CA ILE A 78 10.95 22.99 -16.95
C ILE A 78 10.85 21.47 -16.96
N ILE A 79 10.69 20.87 -15.78
CA ILE A 79 10.44 19.44 -15.61
C ILE A 79 9.02 19.26 -15.08
N VAL A 80 8.23 18.45 -15.78
CA VAL A 80 6.87 18.05 -15.40
C VAL A 80 6.91 16.57 -15.07
N LYS A 81 6.42 16.19 -13.90
CA LYS A 81 6.26 14.78 -13.53
C LYS A 81 4.87 14.32 -13.93
N HIS A 82 4.77 13.13 -14.50
CA HIS A 82 3.51 12.46 -14.80
C HIS A 82 3.55 11.07 -14.20
N HIS A 83 2.63 10.83 -13.28
CA HIS A 83 2.60 9.62 -12.49
C HIS A 83 1.96 8.48 -13.29
N THR A 84 2.52 7.29 -13.14
CA THR A 84 1.99 6.05 -13.72
C THR A 84 1.22 5.30 -12.64
N LEU A 85 0.05 4.77 -12.98
CA LEU A 85 -0.82 4.01 -12.06
C LEU A 85 -0.35 2.57 -11.83
N ASN A 86 0.88 2.23 -12.24
CA ASN A 86 1.43 0.88 -12.10
C ASN A 86 2.09 0.73 -10.73
N ILE A 87 1.26 0.64 -9.69
CA ILE A 87 1.67 0.43 -8.30
C ILE A 87 1.37 -1.04 -7.96
N ASP A 88 2.35 -1.74 -7.40
CA ASP A 88 2.17 -3.15 -7.01
C ASP A 88 1.13 -3.25 -5.88
N GLU A 89 0.38 -4.35 -5.84
CA GLU A 89 -0.53 -4.64 -4.74
C GLU A 89 0.22 -4.85 -3.41
N ALA A 90 -0.43 -4.44 -2.32
CA ALA A 90 0.13 -4.64 -0.99
C ALA A 90 0.16 -6.12 -0.62
N SER A 91 1.14 -6.50 0.18
CA SER A 91 1.26 -7.89 0.65
C SER A 91 0.06 -8.29 1.50
N SER A 92 -0.66 -7.33 2.10
CA SER A 92 -1.92 -7.57 2.80
C SER A 92 -2.99 -8.24 1.94
N GLU A 93 -2.95 -8.07 0.62
CA GLU A 93 -3.86 -8.74 -0.31
C GLU A 93 -3.46 -10.19 -0.56
N ALA A 94 -2.17 -10.52 -0.44
CA ALA A 94 -1.61 -11.85 -0.67
C ALA A 94 -1.67 -12.76 0.59
N VAL A 95 -2.84 -12.85 1.23
CA VAL A 95 -3.08 -13.82 2.32
C VAL A 95 -3.48 -15.19 1.77
N THR A 96 -3.00 -16.26 2.40
CA THR A 96 -3.21 -17.63 1.91
C THR A 96 -3.89 -18.51 2.94
N GLY A 97 -4.56 -19.58 2.48
CA GLY A 97 -5.21 -20.56 3.34
C GLY A 97 -6.67 -20.78 2.96
N SER A 98 -7.53 -20.87 3.96
CA SER A 98 -8.94 -21.23 3.80
C SER A 98 -9.86 -20.06 4.09
N LEU A 99 -10.86 -19.91 3.22
CA LEU A 99 -11.99 -18.98 3.36
C LEU A 99 -13.11 -19.52 4.26
N SER A 100 -12.96 -20.70 4.86
CA SER A 100 -14.03 -21.32 5.65
C SER A 100 -13.48 -22.15 6.82
N MET A 101 -14.18 -22.08 7.95
CA MET A 101 -13.95 -22.94 9.11
C MET A 101 -14.88 -24.18 9.12
N LYS A 102 -15.72 -24.37 8.08
CA LYS A 102 -16.60 -25.54 7.97
C LYS A 102 -15.78 -26.83 7.80
N GLY A 103 -16.26 -27.93 8.36
CA GLY A 103 -15.61 -29.24 8.26
C GLY A 103 -14.36 -29.41 9.15
N MET A 104 -14.09 -28.47 10.05
CA MET A 104 -13.02 -28.61 11.03
C MET A 104 -13.40 -29.65 12.10
N ARG A 105 -12.43 -30.49 12.49
CA ARG A 105 -12.60 -31.50 13.55
C ARG A 105 -13.07 -30.91 14.89
N PHE A 106 -12.66 -29.67 15.19
CA PHE A 106 -12.97 -29.00 16.44
C PHE A 106 -14.06 -27.95 16.21
N PRO A 107 -14.99 -27.75 17.17
CA PRO A 107 -16.03 -26.74 17.07
C PRO A 107 -15.45 -25.33 16.88
N LEU A 108 -16.22 -24.47 16.21
CA LEU A 108 -15.83 -23.09 15.90
C LEU A 108 -15.37 -22.32 17.14
N HIS A 109 -16.13 -22.40 18.24
CA HIS A 109 -15.79 -21.67 19.47
C HIS A 109 -14.40 -22.06 20.02
N VAL A 110 -13.98 -23.33 19.88
CA VAL A 110 -12.65 -23.80 20.34
C VAL A 110 -11.54 -23.16 19.50
N ILE A 111 -11.74 -23.12 18.18
CA ILE A 111 -10.79 -22.50 17.25
C ILE A 111 -10.68 -21.00 17.56
N LEU A 112 -11.82 -20.32 17.72
CA LEU A 112 -11.85 -18.89 18.04
C LEU A 112 -11.20 -18.59 19.39
N THR A 113 -11.48 -19.36 20.44
CA THR A 113 -10.80 -19.23 21.74
C THR A 113 -9.28 -19.38 21.60
N ALA A 114 -8.82 -20.36 20.81
CA ALA A 114 -7.39 -20.55 20.57
C ALA A 114 -6.76 -19.34 19.85
N LEU A 115 -7.44 -18.78 18.86
CA LEU A 115 -6.97 -17.58 18.13
C LEU A 115 -6.96 -16.35 19.03
N ILE A 116 -8.00 -16.12 19.82
CA ILE A 116 -8.07 -15.02 20.79
C ILE A 116 -6.91 -15.14 21.80
N LEU A 117 -6.68 -16.30 22.40
CA LEU A 117 -5.55 -16.48 23.31
C LEU A 117 -4.20 -16.25 22.62
N HIS A 118 -4.07 -16.58 21.33
CA HIS A 118 -2.82 -16.39 20.60
C HIS A 118 -2.48 -14.92 20.33
N PHE A 119 -3.48 -14.12 19.95
CA PHE A 119 -3.29 -12.72 19.56
C PHE A 119 -3.54 -11.73 20.71
N PHE A 120 -4.53 -11.99 21.58
CA PHE A 120 -4.86 -11.15 22.74
C PHE A 120 -3.86 -11.34 23.88
N ASN A 121 -3.66 -12.59 24.31
CA ASN A 121 -2.79 -12.91 25.45
C ASN A 121 -1.33 -13.16 25.04
N ASN A 122 -1.02 -13.04 23.74
CA ASN A 122 0.29 -13.40 23.18
C ASN A 122 0.73 -14.85 23.54
N SER A 123 -0.22 -15.74 23.82
CA SER A 123 0.08 -17.08 24.31
C SER A 123 0.78 -17.95 23.27
N SER A 124 1.70 -18.80 23.72
CA SER A 124 2.32 -19.81 22.86
C SER A 124 1.30 -20.90 22.51
N THR A 125 1.46 -21.55 21.36
CA THR A 125 0.56 -22.64 20.93
C THR A 125 0.55 -23.82 21.91
N ARG A 126 1.65 -24.03 22.65
CA ARG A 126 1.74 -25.02 23.73
C ARG A 126 0.95 -24.60 24.97
N ALA A 127 1.06 -23.35 25.38
CA ALA A 127 0.26 -22.80 26.49
C ALA A 127 -1.24 -22.86 26.18
N ILE A 128 -1.63 -22.56 24.94
CA ILE A 128 -3.04 -22.66 24.49
C ILE A 128 -3.52 -24.12 24.52
N SER A 129 -2.69 -25.05 24.05
CA SER A 129 -2.99 -26.50 24.11
C SER A 129 -3.23 -26.97 25.54
N GLN A 130 -2.37 -26.55 26.48
CA GLN A 130 -2.53 -26.82 27.91
C GLN A 130 -3.79 -26.17 28.49
N PHE A 131 -4.05 -24.91 28.14
CA PHE A 131 -5.25 -24.19 28.59
C PHE A 131 -6.53 -24.91 28.16
N LEU A 132 -6.64 -25.31 26.89
CA LEU A 132 -7.82 -26.02 26.38
C LEU A 132 -8.03 -27.38 27.08
N MET A 133 -6.95 -28.06 27.43
CA MET A 133 -7.02 -29.31 28.18
C MET A 133 -7.49 -29.09 29.62
N ILE A 134 -6.90 -28.12 30.34
CA ILE A 134 -7.19 -27.87 31.76
C ILE A 134 -8.59 -27.26 31.94
N ASN A 135 -8.95 -26.26 31.14
CA ASN A 135 -10.18 -25.50 31.30
C ASN A 135 -11.42 -26.22 30.74
N SER A 136 -11.24 -27.03 29.68
CA SER A 136 -12.37 -27.57 28.91
C SER A 136 -12.25 -29.07 28.61
N GLY A 137 -11.20 -29.75 29.08
CA GLY A 137 -10.97 -31.17 28.78
C GLY A 137 -10.66 -31.47 27.31
N ILE A 138 -10.38 -30.44 26.49
CA ILE A 138 -10.21 -30.58 25.04
C ILE A 138 -8.74 -30.82 24.70
N LYS A 139 -8.44 -32.04 24.25
CA LYS A 139 -7.10 -32.42 23.78
C LYS A 139 -6.85 -31.94 22.34
N VAL A 140 -6.17 -30.80 22.20
CA VAL A 140 -5.72 -30.26 20.90
C VAL A 140 -4.20 -30.19 20.86
N SER A 141 -3.55 -30.62 19.77
CA SER A 141 -2.10 -30.47 19.62
C SER A 141 -1.69 -29.02 19.36
N HIS A 142 -0.53 -28.60 19.89
CA HIS A 142 0.02 -27.27 19.62
C HIS A 142 0.31 -27.02 18.12
N VAL A 143 0.56 -28.08 17.33
CA VAL A 143 0.73 -28.01 15.87
C VAL A 143 -0.60 -27.68 15.20
N THR A 144 -1.69 -28.31 15.64
CA THR A 144 -3.03 -28.00 15.15
C THR A 144 -3.39 -26.53 15.41
N ILE A 145 -3.08 -26.01 16.60
CA ILE A 145 -3.29 -24.59 16.94
C ILE A 145 -2.44 -23.69 16.04
N ALA A 146 -1.14 -24.00 15.84
CA ALA A 146 -0.26 -23.24 14.94
C ALA A 146 -0.76 -23.22 13.48
N ASN A 147 -1.42 -24.29 13.04
CA ASN A 147 -2.06 -24.34 11.74
C ASN A 147 -3.27 -23.39 11.69
N TRP A 148 -4.11 -23.34 12.71
CA TRP A 148 -5.26 -22.43 12.76
C TRP A 148 -4.85 -20.96 12.70
N THR A 149 -3.77 -20.58 13.40
CA THR A 149 -3.27 -19.19 13.44
C THR A 149 -2.76 -18.69 12.09
N ASN A 150 -2.60 -19.56 11.09
CA ASN A 150 -2.19 -19.17 9.73
C ASN A 150 -3.28 -19.46 8.70
N LYS A 151 -3.99 -20.60 8.85
CA LYS A 151 -4.93 -21.13 7.85
C LYS A 151 -6.08 -20.19 7.57
N PHE A 152 -6.56 -19.44 8.56
CA PHE A 152 -7.81 -18.68 8.44
C PHE A 152 -7.62 -17.20 8.11
N ALA A 153 -6.40 -16.76 7.75
CA ALA A 153 -6.16 -15.37 7.36
C ALA A 153 -7.11 -14.89 6.23
N PRO A 154 -7.38 -15.65 5.15
CA PRO A 154 -8.33 -15.25 4.12
C PRO A 154 -9.78 -15.12 4.62
N PHE A 155 -10.22 -16.01 5.53
CA PHE A 155 -11.55 -15.92 6.14
C PHE A 155 -11.73 -14.61 6.93
N PHE A 156 -10.73 -14.26 7.75
CA PHE A 156 -10.77 -13.01 8.51
C PHE A 156 -10.62 -11.79 7.60
N LYS A 157 -9.87 -11.88 6.49
CA LYS A 157 -9.80 -10.82 5.49
C LYS A 157 -11.16 -10.52 4.89
N GLN A 158 -11.87 -11.53 4.38
CA GLN A 158 -13.20 -11.34 3.79
C GLN A 158 -14.17 -10.69 4.78
N LYS A 159 -14.13 -11.09 6.06
CA LYS A 159 -14.94 -10.44 7.10
C LYS A 159 -14.51 -9.00 7.33
N ALA A 160 -13.22 -8.75 7.55
CA ALA A 160 -12.69 -7.41 7.79
C ALA A 160 -13.05 -6.47 6.64
N ASP A 161 -12.81 -6.87 5.38
CA ASP A 161 -13.13 -6.09 4.19
C ASP A 161 -14.62 -5.65 4.17
N ARG A 162 -15.55 -6.57 4.50
CA ARG A 162 -17.00 -6.27 4.57
C ARG A 162 -17.36 -5.24 5.64
N PHE A 163 -16.65 -5.24 6.78
CA PHE A 163 -16.92 -4.27 7.85
C PHE A 163 -16.26 -2.93 7.58
N THR A 164 -15.05 -2.93 7.01
CA THR A 164 -14.29 -1.71 6.71
C THR A 164 -15.03 -0.77 5.77
N THR A 165 -15.88 -1.27 4.85
CA THR A 165 -16.66 -0.40 3.93
C THR A 165 -17.63 0.56 4.63
N ASN A 166 -18.01 0.28 5.88
CA ASN A 166 -18.96 1.09 6.65
C ASN A 166 -18.28 1.91 7.76
N LEU A 167 -16.94 1.93 7.79
CA LEU A 167 -16.18 2.68 8.78
C LEU A 167 -15.86 4.08 8.26
N ASN A 168 -15.96 5.08 9.13
CA ASN A 168 -15.39 6.40 8.89
C ASN A 168 -13.92 6.40 9.32
N LEU A 169 -13.02 6.32 8.35
CA LEU A 169 -11.57 6.25 8.53
C LEU A 169 -10.85 7.50 8.00
N LEU A 170 -11.59 8.60 7.85
CA LEU A 170 -11.14 9.86 7.25
C LEU A 170 -10.81 10.91 8.31
N SER A 171 -9.98 10.56 9.30
CA SER A 171 -9.43 11.59 10.18
C SER A 171 -8.60 12.60 9.38
N ASP A 172 -8.46 13.81 9.92
CA ASP A 172 -7.59 14.83 9.34
C ASP A 172 -6.13 14.38 9.23
N TYR A 173 -5.70 13.47 10.10
CA TYR A 173 -4.32 13.02 10.20
C TYR A 173 -4.21 11.51 10.04
N TRP A 174 -3.40 11.07 9.09
CA TRP A 174 -2.90 9.70 9.02
C TRP A 174 -1.41 9.67 9.32
N HIS A 175 -0.94 8.60 9.97
CA HIS A 175 0.47 8.38 10.26
C HIS A 175 0.99 7.17 9.51
N ALA A 176 2.24 7.21 9.05
CA ALA A 176 2.92 6.04 8.51
C ALA A 176 4.36 5.92 9.01
N ASP A 177 4.78 4.68 9.19
CA ASP A 177 6.12 4.31 9.67
C ASP A 177 6.45 2.89 9.19
N GLU A 178 7.73 2.54 9.22
CA GLU A 178 8.22 1.22 8.90
C GLU A 178 9.08 0.63 10.01
N THR A 179 8.82 -0.63 10.31
CA THR A 179 9.56 -1.36 11.34
C THR A 179 10.20 -2.62 10.79
N VAL A 180 11.39 -2.95 11.30
CA VAL A 180 12.12 -4.17 10.91
C VAL A 180 11.47 -5.43 11.48
N VAL A 181 11.32 -6.48 10.68
CA VAL A 181 11.01 -7.83 11.16
C VAL A 181 12.00 -8.83 10.58
N PHE A 182 12.28 -9.90 11.31
CA PHE A 182 13.11 -11.01 10.83
C PHE A 182 12.26 -12.22 10.45
N ILE A 183 12.54 -12.74 9.25
CA ILE A 183 11.92 -13.92 8.67
C ILE A 183 13.05 -14.84 8.22
N ASN A 184 13.11 -16.05 8.78
CA ASN A 184 14.15 -17.04 8.55
C ASN A 184 15.57 -16.44 8.70
N GLY A 185 15.78 -15.64 9.75
CA GLY A 185 17.05 -14.94 10.00
C GLY A 185 17.36 -13.75 9.08
N GLN A 186 16.54 -13.48 8.06
CA GLN A 186 16.74 -12.37 7.13
C GLN A 186 15.93 -11.15 7.53
N LYS A 187 16.47 -9.96 7.26
CA LYS A 187 15.83 -8.67 7.52
C LYS A 187 14.73 -8.39 6.49
N TYR A 188 13.55 -8.03 6.98
CA TYR A 188 12.39 -7.53 6.24
C TYR A 188 11.89 -6.23 6.89
N TYR A 189 11.02 -5.51 6.18
CA TYR A 189 10.42 -4.25 6.61
C TYR A 189 8.90 -4.38 6.55
N LEU A 190 8.24 -4.06 7.66
CA LEU A 190 6.79 -3.95 7.75
C LEU A 190 6.44 -2.46 7.74
N TRP A 191 5.83 -2.04 6.65
CA TRP A 191 5.31 -0.70 6.43
C TRP A 191 3.87 -0.65 6.91
N LEU A 192 3.51 0.41 7.64
CA LEU A 192 2.19 0.55 8.27
C LEU A 192 1.66 1.96 8.06
N ALA A 193 0.35 2.07 7.85
CA ALA A 193 -0.39 3.33 7.87
C ALA A 193 -1.54 3.19 8.88
N ILE A 194 -1.75 4.22 9.69
CA ILE A 194 -2.74 4.23 10.78
C ILE A 194 -3.50 5.55 10.78
N ASP A 195 -4.80 5.47 10.97
CA ASP A 195 -5.68 6.62 11.15
C ASP A 195 -5.47 7.22 12.54
N SER A 196 -5.40 8.55 12.65
CA SER A 196 -5.10 9.17 13.92
C SER A 196 -6.24 8.97 14.92
N GLU A 197 -7.44 9.47 14.68
CA GLU A 197 -8.47 9.53 15.74
C GLU A 197 -8.93 8.13 16.17
N THR A 198 -9.18 7.25 15.20
CA THR A 198 -9.70 5.90 15.47
C THR A 198 -8.59 4.93 15.89
N ARG A 199 -7.32 5.25 15.63
CA ARG A 199 -6.15 4.35 15.73
C ARG A 199 -6.28 3.11 14.84
N PHE A 200 -7.16 3.11 13.84
CA PHE A 200 -7.36 1.96 12.96
C PHE A 200 -6.17 1.82 12.02
N VAL A 201 -5.55 0.64 11.94
CA VAL A 201 -4.49 0.37 10.96
C VAL A 201 -5.14 0.23 9.59
N LEU A 202 -4.88 1.22 8.73
CA LEU A 202 -5.47 1.37 7.40
C LEU A 202 -4.87 0.40 6.39
N ALA A 203 -3.55 0.23 6.44
CA ALA A 203 -2.82 -0.60 5.50
C ALA A 203 -1.52 -1.12 6.12
N PHE A 204 -1.06 -2.26 5.60
CA PHE A 204 0.30 -2.71 5.83
C PHE A 204 0.91 -3.34 4.58
N HIS A 205 2.24 -3.30 4.50
CA HIS A 205 2.97 -3.97 3.45
C HIS A 205 4.29 -4.53 3.99
N LEU A 206 4.49 -5.84 3.83
CA LEU A 206 5.68 -6.56 4.23
C LEU A 206 6.61 -6.76 3.03
N THR A 207 7.84 -6.27 3.12
CA THR A 207 8.82 -6.32 2.02
C THR A 207 10.20 -6.74 2.49
N LYS A 208 11.00 -7.30 1.58
CA LYS A 208 12.40 -7.66 1.86
C LYS A 208 13.33 -6.43 1.87
N SER A 209 13.04 -5.42 1.06
CA SER A 209 13.83 -4.19 0.93
C SER A 209 13.03 -2.96 1.38
N ARG A 210 13.72 -2.00 1.99
CA ARG A 210 13.19 -0.67 2.30
C ARG A 210 13.32 0.18 1.05
N SER A 211 12.30 0.16 0.19
CA SER A 211 12.32 0.78 -1.14
C SER A 211 11.25 1.86 -1.26
N SER A 212 11.44 2.80 -2.17
CA SER A 212 10.41 3.79 -2.47
C SER A 212 9.12 3.13 -2.96
N ASN A 213 9.21 2.07 -3.76
CA ASN A 213 8.05 1.28 -4.22
C ASN A 213 7.16 0.82 -3.07
N SER A 214 7.76 0.45 -1.93
CA SER A 214 7.02 0.01 -0.75
C SER A 214 6.14 1.13 -0.17
N ALA A 215 6.60 2.38 -0.20
CA ALA A 215 5.80 3.53 0.24
C ALA A 215 4.62 3.79 -0.71
N TYR A 216 4.84 3.71 -2.03
CA TYR A 216 3.74 3.82 -3.02
C TYR A 216 2.68 2.75 -2.79
N THR A 217 3.09 1.49 -2.63
CA THR A 217 2.17 0.37 -2.37
C THR A 217 1.41 0.53 -1.06
N LEU A 218 2.07 0.94 0.04
CA LEU A 218 1.41 1.20 1.32
C LEU A 218 0.35 2.30 1.18
N ILE A 219 0.73 3.45 0.62
CA ILE A 219 -0.17 4.61 0.52
C ILE A 219 -1.32 4.31 -0.45
N ASN A 220 -1.06 3.59 -1.54
CA ASN A 220 -2.11 3.18 -2.47
C ASN A 220 -3.11 2.21 -1.83
N SER A 221 -2.65 1.32 -0.96
CA SER A 221 -3.53 0.46 -0.17
C SER A 221 -4.34 1.27 0.85
N ALA A 222 -3.71 2.22 1.57
CA ALA A 222 -4.41 3.09 2.52
C ALA A 222 -5.46 4.00 1.85
N LYS A 223 -5.19 4.45 0.62
CA LYS A 223 -6.10 5.28 -0.19
C LYS A 223 -7.48 4.65 -0.41
N ALA A 224 -7.60 3.33 -0.31
CA ALA A 224 -8.91 2.66 -0.37
C ALA A 224 -9.86 3.10 0.77
N CYS A 225 -9.31 3.62 1.87
CA CYS A 225 -10.07 4.19 3.00
C CYS A 225 -10.36 5.69 2.84
N GLY A 226 -9.82 6.34 1.80
CA GLY A 226 -10.00 7.76 1.50
C GLY A 226 -8.68 8.55 1.44
N GLU A 227 -8.74 9.85 1.74
CA GLU A 227 -7.62 10.78 1.63
C GLU A 227 -7.65 11.78 2.80
N PRO A 228 -6.62 11.83 3.66
CA PRO A 228 -6.59 12.71 4.84
C PRO A 228 -6.13 14.12 4.48
N THR A 229 -6.35 15.09 5.38
CA THR A 229 -5.80 16.45 5.22
C THR A 229 -4.27 16.44 5.33
N TYR A 230 -3.72 15.70 6.30
CA TYR A 230 -2.30 15.60 6.58
C TYR A 230 -1.82 14.14 6.64
N PHE A 231 -0.71 13.84 5.97
CA PHE A 231 -0.03 12.57 6.07
C PHE A 231 1.29 12.74 6.81
N ILE A 232 1.40 12.16 7.99
CA ILE A 232 2.51 12.33 8.92
C ILE A 232 3.44 11.14 8.79
N THR A 233 4.73 11.39 8.56
CA THR A 233 5.74 10.33 8.50
C THR A 233 7.05 10.75 9.15
N ASP A 234 7.91 9.78 9.41
CA ASP A 234 9.33 10.03 9.62
C ASP A 234 9.98 10.64 8.36
N ARG A 235 11.21 11.15 8.50
CA ARG A 235 11.97 11.82 7.43
C ARG A 235 12.50 10.91 6.33
N LEU A 236 11.93 9.73 6.12
CA LEU A 236 12.33 8.85 5.03
C LEU A 236 11.90 9.46 3.67
N PRO A 237 12.84 9.83 2.77
CA PRO A 237 12.49 10.53 1.53
C PRO A 237 11.58 9.75 0.58
N SER A 238 11.41 8.45 0.81
CA SER A 238 10.49 7.59 0.04
C SER A 238 9.03 8.01 0.16
N TYR A 239 8.63 8.62 1.27
CA TYR A 239 7.26 9.07 1.47
C TYR A 239 6.92 10.32 0.65
N ASN A 240 7.83 11.29 0.55
CA ASN A 240 7.57 12.59 -0.09
C ASN A 240 6.96 12.45 -1.49
N GLU A 241 7.60 11.67 -2.35
CA GLU A 241 7.13 11.48 -3.73
C GLU A 241 5.90 10.58 -3.78
N ALA A 242 5.79 9.60 -2.87
CA ALA A 242 4.68 8.66 -2.85
C ALA A 242 3.37 9.34 -2.42
N VAL A 243 3.42 10.18 -1.37
CA VAL A 243 2.26 10.97 -0.91
C VAL A 243 1.83 11.94 -2.01
N ALA A 244 2.75 12.75 -2.53
CA ALA A 244 2.43 13.71 -3.60
C ALA A 244 1.84 13.06 -4.87
N THR A 245 2.15 11.79 -5.12
CA THR A 245 1.61 11.04 -6.26
C THR A 245 0.24 10.46 -5.97
N VAL A 246 0.08 9.79 -4.83
CA VAL A 246 -1.07 8.94 -4.54
C VAL A 246 -2.17 9.71 -3.83
N LEU A 247 -1.82 10.68 -3.00
CA LEU A 247 -2.71 11.55 -2.22
C LEU A 247 -2.48 13.03 -2.61
N PRO A 248 -2.94 13.46 -3.81
CA PRO A 248 -2.64 14.79 -4.35
C PRO A 248 -3.27 15.96 -3.57
N ASN A 249 -4.30 15.71 -2.76
CA ASN A 249 -4.99 16.71 -1.95
C ASN A 249 -4.50 16.73 -0.50
N THR A 250 -3.53 15.89 -0.16
CA THR A 250 -2.98 15.76 1.19
C THR A 250 -1.67 16.52 1.34
N GLU A 251 -1.50 17.22 2.45
CA GLU A 251 -0.22 17.80 2.84
C GLU A 251 0.66 16.76 3.52
N HIS A 252 1.87 16.53 2.98
CA HIS A 252 2.85 15.64 3.59
C HIS A 252 3.66 16.38 4.67
N VAL A 253 3.62 15.89 5.90
CA VAL A 253 4.33 16.48 7.05
C VAL A 253 5.43 15.51 7.54
N PRO A 254 6.70 15.72 7.16
CA PRO A 254 7.82 14.94 7.67
C PRO A 254 8.26 15.48 9.04
N VAL A 255 7.97 14.74 10.10
CA VAL A 255 8.17 15.22 11.48
C VAL A 255 9.60 14.94 11.96
N GLU A 256 10.15 15.86 12.76
CA GLU A 256 11.40 15.60 13.50
C GLU A 256 11.16 14.68 14.69
N PRO A 257 12.12 13.82 15.06
CA PRO A 257 12.08 13.22 16.37
C PRO A 257 11.98 14.36 17.39
N MET A 258 10.86 14.42 18.15
CA MET A 258 10.68 15.31 19.30
C MET A 258 10.24 16.78 19.02
N SER A 259 9.48 17.09 17.95
CA SER A 259 8.77 18.38 17.81
C SER A 259 7.38 18.39 18.50
N SER A 260 6.95 19.55 19.01
CA SER A 260 5.94 19.66 20.08
C SER A 260 4.47 19.44 19.69
N ASP A 261 4.07 19.65 18.43
CA ASP A 261 2.64 19.78 18.10
C ASP A 261 2.09 18.65 17.20
N THR A 262 2.94 18.08 16.34
CA THR A 262 2.60 16.92 15.49
C THR A 262 3.66 15.86 15.76
N ASN A 263 3.31 14.73 16.38
CA ASN A 263 4.29 13.73 16.82
C ASN A 263 3.91 12.33 16.32
N ASN A 264 4.90 11.56 15.83
CA ASN A 264 4.75 10.18 15.37
C ASN A 264 4.55 9.14 16.50
N ASN A 265 4.46 9.60 17.76
CA ASN A 265 4.22 8.76 18.95
C ASN A 265 3.09 7.74 18.81
N LEU A 266 2.03 8.07 18.06
CA LEU A 266 0.88 7.20 17.86
C LEU A 266 1.30 5.89 17.18
N ILE A 267 1.92 5.98 16.01
CA ILE A 267 2.35 4.79 15.27
C ILE A 267 3.54 4.11 15.97
N GLU A 268 4.37 4.85 16.69
CA GLU A 268 5.38 4.25 17.56
C GLU A 268 4.76 3.39 18.68
N SER A 269 3.64 3.82 19.26
CA SER A 269 2.90 3.06 20.27
C SER A 269 2.32 1.77 19.67
N PHE A 270 1.78 1.84 18.45
CA PHE A 270 1.41 0.64 17.69
C PHE A 270 2.62 -0.28 17.48
N ASN A 271 3.74 0.28 17.02
CA ASN A 271 4.96 -0.48 16.73
C ASN A 271 5.52 -1.16 17.98
N LYS A 272 5.48 -0.51 19.15
CA LYS A 272 5.82 -1.13 20.45
C LYS A 272 4.92 -2.32 20.76
N THR A 273 3.61 -2.18 20.57
CA THR A 273 2.63 -3.26 20.76
C THR A 273 2.90 -4.44 19.83
N PHE A 274 3.08 -4.16 18.54
CA PHE A 274 3.41 -5.17 17.54
C PHE A 274 4.72 -5.89 17.86
N LYS A 275 5.76 -5.15 18.25
CA LYS A 275 7.07 -5.70 18.61
C LYS A 275 7.03 -6.60 19.83
N ALA A 276 6.22 -6.27 20.83
CA ALA A 276 6.05 -7.14 22.01
C ALA A 276 5.45 -8.49 21.61
N TRP A 277 4.43 -8.48 20.75
CA TRP A 277 3.85 -9.71 20.20
C TRP A 277 4.84 -10.48 19.32
N TYR A 278 5.48 -9.78 18.37
CA TYR A 278 6.44 -10.36 17.43
C TYR A 278 7.65 -11.01 18.14
N LYS A 279 8.26 -10.33 19.12
CA LYS A 279 9.43 -10.83 19.86
C LYS A 279 9.12 -12.13 20.61
N ALA A 280 7.91 -12.29 21.13
CA ALA A 280 7.49 -13.52 21.80
C ALA A 280 7.43 -14.74 20.86
N LYS A 281 7.30 -14.52 19.54
CA LYS A 281 7.29 -15.60 18.55
C LYS A 281 8.69 -16.06 18.11
N LYS A 282 9.75 -15.39 18.56
CA LYS A 282 11.16 -15.66 18.19
C LYS A 282 11.43 -15.60 16.69
N GLY A 283 10.72 -14.72 15.98
CA GLY A 283 10.83 -14.54 14.53
C GLY A 283 9.92 -15.47 13.73
N PHE A 284 9.79 -15.19 12.43
CA PHE A 284 8.99 -16.01 11.52
C PHE A 284 9.87 -16.93 10.69
N ASN A 285 9.33 -18.06 10.22
CA ASN A 285 10.10 -19.03 9.42
C ASN A 285 9.81 -18.96 7.91
N SER A 286 8.70 -18.34 7.51
CA SER A 286 8.28 -18.21 6.11
C SER A 286 7.61 -16.85 5.92
N PHE A 287 7.83 -16.25 4.75
CA PHE A 287 7.21 -14.98 4.38
C PHE A 287 5.68 -15.08 4.35
N GLU A 288 5.14 -16.13 3.75
CA GLU A 288 3.70 -16.38 3.63
C GLU A 288 3.04 -16.47 5.01
N LYS A 289 3.63 -17.28 5.91
CA LYS A 289 3.14 -17.42 7.29
C LYS A 289 3.28 -16.12 8.09
N ALA A 290 4.38 -15.39 7.89
CA ALA A 290 4.56 -14.08 8.51
C ALA A 290 3.47 -13.11 8.08
N ASN A 291 3.20 -13.04 6.78
CA ASN A 291 2.18 -12.17 6.21
C ASN A 291 0.78 -12.49 6.76
N ASN A 292 0.40 -13.78 6.79
CA ASN A 292 -0.87 -14.22 7.38
C ASN A 292 -0.98 -13.89 8.88
N LEU A 293 0.09 -14.11 9.65
CA LEU A 293 0.10 -13.82 11.09
C LEU A 293 0.05 -12.32 11.38
N ILE A 294 0.75 -11.51 10.61
CA ILE A 294 0.71 -10.04 10.71
C ILE A 294 -0.69 -9.53 10.35
N TYR A 295 -1.28 -10.05 9.28
CA TYR A 295 -2.65 -9.72 8.89
C TYR A 295 -3.63 -10.00 10.04
N LEU A 296 -3.57 -11.21 10.62
CA LEU A 296 -4.45 -11.60 11.74
C LEU A 296 -4.17 -10.80 13.01
N PHE A 297 -2.92 -10.42 13.28
CA PHE A 297 -2.60 -9.52 14.37
C PHE A 297 -3.26 -8.14 14.17
N ILE A 298 -3.25 -7.60 12.94
CA ILE A 298 -3.85 -6.32 12.61
C ILE A 298 -5.38 -6.40 12.71
N VAL A 299 -6.02 -7.46 12.18
CA VAL A 299 -7.46 -7.70 12.38
C VAL A 299 -7.78 -7.75 13.88
N HIS A 300 -6.96 -8.45 14.65
CA HIS A 300 -7.13 -8.51 16.09
C HIS A 300 -7.02 -7.13 16.75
N TYR A 301 -6.02 -6.35 16.37
CA TYR A 301 -5.81 -5.00 16.87
C TYR A 301 -6.98 -4.05 16.54
N ASN A 302 -7.50 -4.13 15.31
CA ASN A 302 -8.53 -3.23 14.79
C ASN A 302 -9.96 -3.58 15.28
N PHE A 303 -10.29 -4.86 15.42
CA PHE A 303 -11.68 -5.29 15.63
C PHE A 303 -11.94 -5.98 16.98
N ILE A 304 -10.91 -6.32 17.75
CA ILE A 304 -11.04 -7.18 18.95
C ILE A 304 -10.43 -6.53 20.17
N ARG A 305 -9.23 -5.99 20.02
CA ARG A 305 -8.48 -5.40 21.12
C ARG A 305 -9.08 -4.04 21.47
N SER A 306 -9.56 -3.91 22.70
CA SER A 306 -9.88 -2.61 23.28
C SER A 306 -8.61 -1.85 23.63
N HIS A 307 -8.67 -0.52 23.52
CA HIS A 307 -7.55 0.37 23.84
C HIS A 307 -7.96 1.35 24.92
N GLY A 308 -7.15 1.48 25.98
CA GLY A 308 -7.42 2.43 27.05
C GLY A 308 -7.47 3.88 26.56
N SER A 309 -6.66 4.22 25.54
CA SER A 309 -6.68 5.54 24.88
C SER A 309 -7.94 5.81 24.06
N LEU A 310 -8.79 4.81 23.86
CA LEU A 310 -10.06 4.88 23.13
C LEU A 310 -11.25 4.54 24.04
N ASN A 311 -11.17 4.87 25.33
CA ASN A 311 -12.22 4.57 26.32
C ASN A 311 -12.61 3.07 26.36
N ASN A 312 -11.64 2.18 26.15
CA ASN A 312 -11.82 0.73 26.06
C ASN A 312 -12.68 0.27 24.87
N CYS A 313 -12.81 1.09 23.82
CA CYS A 313 -13.33 0.68 22.52
C CYS A 313 -12.20 0.13 21.64
N THR A 314 -12.58 -0.67 20.64
CA THR A 314 -11.71 -1.07 19.53
C THR A 314 -11.63 0.06 18.49
N PRO A 315 -10.59 0.08 17.64
CA PRO A 315 -10.49 1.07 16.57
C PRO A 315 -11.69 1.07 15.63
N ALA A 316 -12.21 -0.12 15.29
CA ALA A 316 -13.40 -0.25 14.44
C ALA A 316 -14.68 0.32 15.10
N GLU A 317 -14.81 0.19 16.43
CA GLU A 317 -15.95 0.78 17.16
C GLU A 317 -15.86 2.32 17.20
N VAL A 318 -14.66 2.88 17.32
CA VAL A 318 -14.49 4.34 17.25
C VAL A 318 -14.77 4.85 15.83
N ALA A 319 -14.42 4.06 14.82
CA ALA A 319 -14.67 4.40 13.41
C ALA A 319 -16.14 4.23 12.99
N SER A 320 -17.02 3.69 13.84
CA SER A 320 -18.44 3.53 13.51
C SER A 320 -19.33 3.57 14.75
N ASP A 321 -20.24 4.54 14.77
CA ASP A 321 -21.28 4.67 15.81
C ASP A 321 -22.23 3.45 15.89
N SER A 322 -22.20 2.55 14.91
CA SER A 322 -23.14 1.43 14.74
C SER A 322 -22.56 0.04 15.02
N LEU A 323 -21.24 -0.08 15.23
CA LEU A 323 -20.62 -1.38 15.51
C LEU A 323 -20.80 -1.78 16.98
N ASN A 324 -21.67 -2.74 17.22
CA ASN A 324 -21.93 -3.27 18.56
C ASN A 324 -20.85 -4.31 18.97
N LYS A 325 -20.36 -4.25 20.21
CA LYS A 325 -19.27 -5.06 20.80
C LYS A 325 -19.29 -6.56 20.48
N ASN A 326 -20.48 -7.12 20.28
CA ASN A 326 -20.70 -8.56 20.12
C ASN A 326 -20.83 -9.04 18.66
N SER A 327 -20.72 -8.16 17.66
CA SER A 327 -21.18 -8.44 16.30
C SER A 327 -20.10 -9.02 15.35
N TRP A 328 -18.83 -8.66 15.50
CA TRP A 328 -17.85 -8.89 14.41
C TRP A 328 -17.48 -10.38 14.17
N LEU A 329 -17.45 -11.21 15.22
CA LEU A 329 -17.16 -12.66 15.12
C LEU A 329 -18.38 -13.49 14.70
N THR A 330 -19.54 -13.15 15.24
CA THR A 330 -20.78 -13.93 15.20
C THR A 330 -21.71 -13.54 14.07
N SER A 331 -21.53 -12.35 13.48
CA SER A 331 -22.18 -11.98 12.22
C SER A 331 -21.70 -12.92 11.12
N ALA A 332 -22.57 -13.88 10.79
CA ALA A 332 -22.40 -14.86 9.73
C ALA A 332 -22.62 -14.23 8.35
#